data_AF-A0A968SXY7-F1
#
_entry.id   AF-A0A968SXY7-F1
#
_cell.length_a   1.000
_cell.length_b   1.000
_cell.length_c   1.000
_cell.angle_alpha   90.00
_cell.angle_beta   90.00
_cell.angle_gamma   90.00
#
_symmetry.space_group_name_H-M   'P 1'
#
loop_
_entity.id
_entity.type
_entity.pdbx_description
1 polymer ?
#
loop_
_entity_poly.entity_id
_entity_poly.type
_entity_poly.pdbx_seq_one_letter_code
_entity_poly.pdbx_strand_id
1 'polypeptide(L)'
;MGAAYHAPASAQTAFLSGRGVSRQLAATHFRPGLVGADFRAFLPDFVISGLKAALRRFDQQIRGYGSSEANLVAVESRTSSPVRVLRDDRTAQAEGIAGLHLAGEGPGYAGGIMSAALDGQRVAHLLLETHEQRVRPRDLFGS
;
A
#
# COMPACT_ATOMS: atom_id res chain seq x y z
N MET A 1 -1.02 3.22 -24.44
CA MET A 1 -1.59 2.68 -23.19
C MET A 1 -2.79 3.53 -22.81
N GLY A 2 -3.95 2.95 -22.47
CA GLY A 2 -5.01 3.71 -21.76
C GLY A 2 -6.43 3.76 -22.36
N ALA A 3 -6.75 3.11 -23.49
CA ALA A 3 -8.12 3.25 -24.04
C ALA A 3 -9.20 2.48 -23.26
N ALA A 4 -8.84 1.42 -22.53
CA ALA A 4 -9.81 0.49 -21.93
C ALA A 4 -9.44 0.02 -20.51
N TYR A 5 -8.54 0.70 -19.80
CA TYR A 5 -8.11 0.40 -18.41
C TYR A 5 -7.70 -1.07 -18.12
N HIS A 6 -7.32 -1.84 -19.13
CA HIS A 6 -6.83 -3.20 -18.93
C HIS A 6 -5.49 -3.15 -18.18
N ALA A 7 -5.31 -4.04 -17.20
CA ALA A 7 -4.07 -4.10 -16.46
C ALA A 7 -2.97 -4.77 -17.30
N PRO A 8 -1.75 -4.19 -17.36
CA PRO A 8 -0.60 -4.86 -17.95
C PRO A 8 -0.33 -6.18 -17.21
N ALA A 9 -0.06 -7.24 -17.95
CA ALA A 9 0.23 -8.55 -17.38
C ALA A 9 1.21 -9.35 -18.24
N SER A 10 1.89 -10.30 -17.61
CA SER A 10 2.72 -11.30 -18.29
C SER A 10 2.37 -12.67 -17.76
N ALA A 11 2.32 -13.68 -18.64
CA ALA A 11 2.29 -15.07 -18.18
C ALA A 11 3.54 -15.32 -17.31
N GLN A 12 3.36 -16.01 -16.19
CA GLN A 12 4.45 -16.17 -15.20
C GLN A 12 5.64 -16.92 -15.79
N THR A 13 5.39 -17.94 -16.61
CA THR A 13 6.43 -18.69 -17.32
C THR A 13 7.17 -17.84 -18.35
N ALA A 14 6.47 -16.96 -19.07
CA ALA A 14 7.07 -16.02 -20.01
C ALA A 14 7.98 -15.01 -19.28
N PHE A 15 7.48 -14.44 -18.17
CA PHE A 15 8.27 -13.54 -17.32
C PHE A 15 9.55 -14.21 -16.80
N LEU A 16 9.43 -15.42 -16.21
CA LEU A 16 10.57 -16.17 -15.66
C LEU A 16 11.62 -16.52 -16.72
N SER A 17 11.18 -16.84 -17.95
CA SER A 17 12.06 -17.14 -19.08
C SER A 17 12.60 -15.91 -19.80
N GLY A 18 12.18 -14.70 -19.42
CA GLY A 18 12.61 -13.45 -20.07
C GLY A 18 12.05 -13.29 -21.49
N ARG A 19 11.00 -14.04 -21.84
CA ARG A 19 10.22 -13.78 -23.05
C ARG A 19 9.54 -12.43 -22.87
N GLY A 20 9.52 -11.62 -23.94
CA GLY A 20 8.94 -10.27 -23.93
C GLY A 20 7.43 -10.28 -23.75
N VAL A 21 6.70 -9.51 -24.55
CA VAL A 21 5.24 -9.40 -24.41
C VAL A 21 4.55 -10.76 -24.56
N SER A 22 3.77 -11.15 -23.55
CA SER A 22 2.95 -12.37 -23.56
C SER A 22 1.76 -12.21 -24.50
N ARG A 23 1.63 -13.08 -25.52
CA ARG A 23 0.49 -13.08 -26.46
C ARG A 23 -0.74 -13.80 -25.92
N GLN A 24 -0.55 -14.73 -25.00
CA GLN A 24 -1.61 -15.48 -24.33
C GLN A 24 -1.46 -15.28 -22.83
N LEU A 25 -2.57 -15.00 -22.16
CA LEU A 25 -2.67 -14.84 -20.71
C LEU A 25 -3.73 -15.83 -20.21
N ALA A 26 -3.53 -16.34 -19.00
CA ALA A 26 -4.54 -17.19 -18.35
C ALA A 26 -5.81 -16.39 -18.05
N ALA A 27 -6.91 -17.10 -17.81
CA ALA A 27 -8.17 -16.47 -17.41
C ALA A 27 -8.00 -15.64 -16.12
N THR A 28 -8.75 -14.54 -16.01
CA THR A 28 -8.63 -13.59 -14.91
C THR A 28 -9.98 -13.07 -14.47
N HIS A 29 -10.09 -12.76 -13.19
CA HIS A 29 -11.23 -12.05 -12.62
C HIS A 29 -11.03 -10.53 -12.60
N PHE A 30 -9.81 -10.05 -12.91
CA PHE A 30 -9.53 -8.63 -13.01
C PHE A 30 -10.37 -8.01 -14.13
N ARG A 31 -11.26 -7.07 -13.77
CA ARG A 31 -12.04 -6.27 -14.71
C ARG A 31 -11.40 -4.88 -14.81
N PRO A 32 -11.28 -4.30 -16.01
CA PRO A 32 -11.92 -4.67 -17.28
C PRO A 32 -11.26 -5.82 -18.05
N GLY A 33 -10.06 -6.23 -17.66
CA GLY A 33 -9.33 -7.32 -18.30
C GLY A 33 -7.83 -7.12 -18.21
N LEU A 34 -7.06 -8.03 -18.81
CA LEU A 34 -5.60 -7.96 -18.87
C LEU A 34 -5.12 -7.68 -20.29
N VAL A 35 -3.97 -7.02 -20.41
CA VAL A 35 -3.25 -6.83 -21.67
C VAL A 35 -1.81 -7.29 -21.51
N GLY A 36 -1.30 -8.04 -22.49
CA GLY A 36 0.08 -8.50 -22.48
C GLY A 36 1.07 -7.34 -22.44
N ALA A 37 2.06 -7.40 -21.55
CA ALA A 37 3.11 -6.39 -21.42
C ALA A 37 4.47 -7.00 -21.06
N ASP A 38 5.54 -6.31 -21.44
CA ASP A 38 6.90 -6.61 -20.97
C ASP A 38 7.22 -5.70 -19.79
N PHE A 39 7.40 -6.28 -18.62
CA PHE A 39 7.60 -5.53 -17.37
C PHE A 39 8.91 -4.76 -17.34
N ARG A 40 9.91 -5.16 -18.15
CA ARG A 40 11.18 -4.41 -18.27
C ARG A 40 11.00 -3.03 -18.88
N ALA A 41 9.88 -2.78 -19.55
CA ALA A 41 9.59 -1.47 -20.11
C ALA A 41 9.26 -0.42 -19.05
N PHE A 42 8.94 -0.82 -17.81
CA PHE A 42 8.50 0.11 -16.76
C PHE A 42 8.95 -0.26 -15.33
N LEU A 43 9.58 -1.42 -15.12
CA LEU A 43 10.19 -1.78 -13.84
C LEU A 43 11.72 -1.75 -13.91
N PRO A 44 12.40 -1.25 -12.87
CA PRO A 44 13.85 -1.35 -12.76
C PRO A 44 14.35 -2.81 -12.72
N ASP A 45 15.57 -3.03 -13.22
CA ASP A 45 16.18 -4.38 -13.30
C ASP A 45 16.30 -5.09 -11.94
N PHE A 46 16.53 -4.34 -10.86
CA PHE A 46 16.61 -4.93 -9.52
C PHE A 46 15.25 -5.50 -9.07
N VAL A 47 14.14 -4.86 -9.45
CA VAL A 47 12.78 -5.36 -9.17
C VAL A 47 12.51 -6.62 -9.98
N ILE A 48 12.84 -6.60 -11.28
CA ILE A 48 12.67 -7.76 -12.17
C ILE A 48 13.45 -8.97 -11.63
N SER A 49 14.71 -8.75 -11.25
CA SER A 49 15.59 -9.80 -10.73
C SER A 49 15.09 -10.35 -9.39
N GLY A 50 14.68 -9.47 -8.48
CA GLY A 50 14.10 -9.84 -7.19
C GLY A 50 12.81 -10.66 -7.33
N LEU A 51 11.89 -10.22 -8.19
CA LEU A 51 10.65 -10.95 -8.49
C LEU A 51 10.93 -12.35 -9.06
N LYS A 52 11.86 -12.46 -10.03
CA LYS A 52 12.24 -13.78 -10.59
C LYS A 52 12.80 -14.72 -9.53
N ALA A 53 13.65 -14.22 -8.64
CA ALA A 53 14.21 -15.01 -7.55
C ALA A 53 13.12 -15.47 -6.57
N ALA A 54 12.23 -14.55 -6.16
CA ALA A 54 11.12 -14.84 -5.27
C ALA A 54 10.16 -15.89 -5.84
N LEU A 55 9.73 -15.73 -7.10
CA LEU A 55 8.82 -16.67 -7.77
C LEU A 55 9.42 -18.09 -7.88
N ARG A 56 10.71 -18.21 -8.22
CA ARG A 56 11.41 -19.51 -8.25
C ARG A 56 11.48 -20.14 -6.87
N ARG A 57 11.75 -19.34 -5.84
CA ARG A 57 11.77 -19.83 -4.46
C ARG A 57 10.38 -20.31 -4.01
N PHE A 58 9.33 -19.57 -4.35
CA PHE A 58 7.97 -19.99 -4.00
C PHE A 58 7.55 -21.28 -4.70
N ASP A 59 7.96 -21.50 -5.95
CA ASP A 59 7.69 -22.78 -6.64
C ASP A 59 8.38 -23.99 -5.99
N GLN A 60 9.55 -23.78 -5.38
CA GLN A 60 10.22 -24.81 -4.58
C GLN A 60 9.50 -25.11 -3.26
N GLN A 61 8.81 -24.12 -2.70
CA GLN A 61 8.11 -24.25 -1.40
C GLN A 61 6.66 -24.69 -1.56
N ILE A 62 6.01 -24.31 -2.67
CA ILE A 62 4.61 -24.51 -2.96
C ILE A 62 4.52 -25.10 -4.35
N ARG A 63 4.23 -26.41 -4.43
CA ARG A 63 4.09 -27.12 -5.69
C ARG A 63 3.03 -26.45 -6.56
N GLY A 64 3.41 -26.10 -7.78
CA GLY A 64 2.50 -25.51 -8.78
C GLY A 64 2.42 -23.99 -8.72
N TYR A 65 3.18 -23.32 -7.83
CA TYR A 65 3.23 -21.86 -7.79
C TYR A 65 3.80 -21.26 -9.09
N GLY A 66 4.71 -21.98 -9.76
CA GLY A 66 5.34 -21.65 -11.06
C GLY A 66 4.54 -22.07 -12.30
N SER A 67 3.21 -22.19 -12.21
CA SER A 67 2.36 -22.74 -13.29
C SER A 67 2.28 -21.86 -14.55
N SER A 68 2.05 -22.50 -15.70
CA SER A 68 1.66 -21.82 -16.96
C SER A 68 0.27 -21.21 -16.92
N GLU A 69 -0.54 -21.56 -15.92
CA GLU A 69 -1.89 -21.03 -15.71
C GLU A 69 -1.90 -19.76 -14.85
N ALA A 70 -0.72 -19.26 -14.45
CA ALA A 70 -0.58 -18.06 -13.63
C ALA A 70 -0.17 -16.84 -14.47
N ASN A 71 -0.81 -15.71 -14.18
CA ASN A 71 -0.42 -14.40 -14.69
C ASN A 71 0.22 -13.58 -13.57
N LEU A 72 1.30 -12.87 -13.90
CA LEU A 72 1.72 -11.71 -13.13
C LEU A 72 0.96 -10.51 -13.67
N VAL A 73 0.16 -9.88 -12.83
CA VAL A 73 -0.50 -8.61 -13.13
C VAL A 73 0.40 -7.48 -12.61
N ALA A 74 0.34 -6.30 -13.23
CA ALA A 74 1.17 -5.13 -12.95
C ALA A 74 1.30 -4.76 -11.46
N VAL A 75 2.17 -3.79 -11.18
CA VAL A 75 2.51 -3.36 -9.81
C VAL A 75 1.29 -2.89 -9.04
N GLU A 76 1.12 -3.44 -7.83
CA GLU A 76 0.29 -2.83 -6.80
C GLU A 76 1.06 -1.67 -6.16
N SER A 77 0.74 -0.44 -6.54
CA SER A 77 1.52 0.74 -6.17
C SER A 77 1.02 1.44 -4.91
N ARG A 78 -0.10 0.99 -4.31
CA ARG A 78 -0.72 1.61 -3.13
C ARG A 78 -0.75 0.61 -1.97
N THR A 79 0.43 0.14 -1.57
CA THR A 79 0.59 -0.78 -0.44
C THR A 79 0.70 -0.07 0.92
N SER A 80 1.10 1.20 0.92
CA SER A 80 1.11 2.08 2.09
C SER A 80 1.18 3.54 1.65
N SER A 81 0.99 4.48 2.57
CA SER A 81 1.19 5.89 2.26
C SER A 81 2.63 6.17 1.83
N PRO A 82 2.85 6.91 0.72
CA PRO A 82 4.18 7.29 0.25
C PRO A 82 4.80 8.42 1.09
N VAL A 83 4.02 9.01 2.00
CA VAL A 83 4.43 10.14 2.83
C VAL A 83 4.06 9.89 4.28
N ARG A 84 4.87 10.43 5.20
CA ARG A 84 4.52 10.49 6.61
C ARG A 84 4.40 11.96 7.00
N VAL A 85 3.19 12.35 7.40
CA VAL A 85 2.97 13.69 7.93
C VAL A 85 3.30 13.67 9.41
N LEU A 86 4.19 14.53 9.86
CA LEU A 86 4.62 14.53 11.26
C LEU A 86 3.50 15.04 12.17
N ARG A 87 3.33 14.36 13.30
CA ARG A 87 2.37 14.70 14.36
C ARG A 87 3.02 14.43 15.72
N ASP A 88 2.67 15.21 16.71
CA ASP A 88 3.10 15.03 18.09
C ASP A 88 2.46 13.77 18.71
N ASP A 89 3.27 12.91 19.34
CA ASP A 89 2.81 11.60 19.82
C ASP A 89 1.90 11.66 21.06
N ARG A 90 1.88 12.80 21.76
CA ARG A 90 1.10 13.03 22.98
C ARG A 90 -0.25 13.67 22.70
N THR A 91 -0.37 14.41 21.60
CA THR A 91 -1.59 15.15 21.24
C THR A 91 -2.20 14.64 19.93
N ALA A 92 -1.45 13.87 19.14
CA ALA A 92 -1.76 13.51 17.77
C ALA A 92 -1.98 14.71 16.82
N GLN A 93 -1.55 15.91 17.20
CA GLN A 93 -1.66 17.09 16.36
C GLN A 93 -0.53 17.17 15.34
N ALA A 94 -0.87 17.58 14.12
CA ALA A 94 0.09 17.86 13.07
C ALA A 94 1.11 18.91 13.53
N GLU A 95 2.39 18.66 13.29
CA GLU A 95 3.42 19.64 13.59
C GLU A 95 3.19 20.93 12.79
N GLY A 96 3.22 22.07 13.48
CA GLY A 96 3.01 23.39 12.86
C GLY A 96 1.55 23.77 12.58
N ILE A 97 0.56 22.91 12.82
CA ILE A 97 -0.86 23.21 12.60
C ILE A 97 -1.69 22.80 13.82
N ALA A 98 -1.91 23.76 14.72
CA ALA A 98 -2.71 23.52 15.92
C ALA A 98 -4.16 23.12 15.59
N GLY A 99 -4.67 22.10 16.29
CA GLY A 99 -6.04 21.60 16.12
C GLY A 99 -6.25 20.61 14.98
N LEU A 100 -5.29 20.43 14.08
CA LEU A 100 -5.34 19.39 13.05
C LEU A 100 -4.83 18.07 13.63
N HIS A 101 -5.69 17.06 13.73
CA HIS A 101 -5.34 15.72 14.20
C HIS A 101 -5.32 14.73 13.04
N LEU A 102 -4.23 13.99 12.91
CA LEU A 102 -4.01 13.06 11.81
C LEU A 102 -4.18 11.64 12.32
N ALA A 103 -4.84 10.76 11.56
CA ALA A 103 -5.02 9.36 11.93
C ALA A 103 -5.01 8.42 10.71
N GLY A 104 -4.61 7.17 10.94
CA GLY A 104 -4.73 6.09 9.97
C GLY A 104 -3.64 6.07 8.89
N GLU A 105 -3.95 5.43 7.77
CA GLU A 105 -2.97 5.10 6.74
C GLU A 105 -2.53 6.32 5.92
N GLY A 106 -3.46 7.20 5.55
CA GLY A 106 -3.17 8.41 4.76
C GLY A 106 -1.97 9.22 5.26
N PRO A 107 -1.93 9.63 6.54
CA PRO A 107 -0.79 10.34 7.11
C PRO A 107 0.42 9.45 7.44
N GLY A 108 0.33 8.13 7.24
CA GLY A 108 1.43 7.19 7.42
C GLY A 108 1.54 6.56 8.82
N TYR A 109 0.45 6.51 9.60
CA TYR A 109 0.44 5.94 10.96
C TYR A 109 -0.21 4.55 11.06
N ALA A 110 -0.73 4.02 9.96
CA ALA A 110 -1.28 2.68 9.86
C ALA A 110 -0.98 2.07 8.47
N GLY A 111 -1.21 0.77 8.32
CA GLY A 111 -0.98 0.03 7.08
C GLY A 111 -2.03 -1.06 6.82
N GLY A 112 -3.20 -0.93 7.43
CA GLY A 112 -4.30 -1.88 7.29
C GLY A 112 -5.48 -1.53 8.18
N ILE A 113 -6.59 -2.24 8.00
CA ILE A 113 -7.87 -1.94 8.66
C ILE A 113 -7.73 -1.89 10.18
N MET A 114 -7.13 -2.91 10.78
CA MET A 114 -6.99 -3.01 12.23
C MET A 114 -6.09 -1.90 12.79
N SER A 115 -4.93 -1.67 12.18
CA SER A 115 -3.99 -0.64 12.65
C SER A 115 -4.56 0.77 12.47
N ALA A 116 -5.33 1.01 11.40
CA ALA A 116 -6.00 2.29 11.19
C ALA A 116 -7.10 2.54 12.22
N ALA A 117 -7.88 1.51 12.58
CA ALA A 117 -8.89 1.60 13.61
C ALA A 117 -8.28 1.90 15.00
N LEU A 118 -7.21 1.18 15.36
CA LEU A 118 -6.51 1.41 16.63
C LEU A 118 -5.87 2.79 16.70
N ASP A 119 -5.25 3.26 15.61
CA ASP A 119 -4.70 4.61 15.53
C ASP A 119 -5.79 5.68 15.67
N GLY A 120 -6.93 5.49 15.00
CA GLY A 120 -8.10 6.36 15.12
C GLY A 120 -8.65 6.44 16.54
N GLN A 121 -8.76 5.30 17.23
CA GLN A 121 -9.18 5.26 18.63
C GLN A 121 -8.20 6.02 19.54
N ARG A 122 -6.89 5.81 19.34
CA ARG A 122 -5.86 6.53 20.10
C ARG A 122 -5.96 8.04 19.88
N VAL A 123 -6.08 8.48 18.63
CA VAL A 123 -6.20 9.91 18.27
C VAL A 123 -7.46 10.52 18.90
N ALA A 124 -8.59 9.81 18.88
CA ALA A 124 -9.82 10.26 19.52
C ALA A 124 -9.64 10.45 21.04
N HIS A 125 -8.95 9.52 21.71
CA HIS A 125 -8.67 9.63 23.15
C HIS A 125 -7.80 10.86 23.48
N LEU A 126 -6.69 11.05 22.75
CA LEU A 126 -5.79 12.19 22.96
C LEU A 126 -6.47 13.54 22.67
N LEU A 127 -7.37 13.58 21.68
CA LEU A 127 -8.16 14.76 21.37
C LEU A 127 -9.08 15.14 22.55
N LEU A 128 -9.75 14.16 23.16
CA LEU A 128 -10.60 14.38 24.33
C LEU A 128 -9.80 14.90 25.53
N GLU A 129 -8.65 14.28 25.83
CA GLU A 129 -7.77 14.72 26.93
C GLU A 129 -7.27 16.16 26.73
N THR A 130 -6.85 16.48 25.51
CA THR A 130 -6.36 17.83 25.15
C THR A 130 -7.50 18.86 25.24
N HIS A 131 -8.71 18.48 24.85
CA HIS A 131 -9.88 19.36 24.95
C HIS A 131 -10.27 19.62 26.41
N GLU A 132 -10.29 18.60 27.26
CA GLU A 132 -10.59 18.78 28.70
C GLU A 132 -9.58 19.72 29.39
N GLN A 133 -8.29 19.62 29.07
CA GLN A 133 -7.26 20.51 29.63
C GLN A 133 -7.44 21.96 29.18
N ARG A 134 -7.95 22.19 27.96
CA ARG A 134 -8.26 23.52 27.42
C ARG A 134 -9.55 24.13 27.95
N VAL A 135 -10.49 23.33 28.45
CA VAL A 135 -11.72 23.80 29.12
C VAL A 135 -11.49 24.03 30.62
N ARG A 136 -10.45 23.42 31.22
CA ARG A 136 -10.02 23.69 32.61
C ARG A 136 -8.87 24.73 32.80
N PRO A 137 -8.79 25.91 32.14
CA PRO A 137 -7.85 26.95 32.54
C PRO A 137 -8.52 28.05 33.41
N ARG A 138 -8.10 28.11 34.70
CA ARG A 138 -8.08 29.29 35.61
C ARG A 138 -9.27 29.67 36.52
N ASP A 139 -10.28 28.85 36.76
CA ASP A 139 -11.38 29.23 37.68
C ASP A 139 -11.16 28.99 39.18
N LEU A 140 -9.93 28.80 39.71
CA LEU A 140 -9.78 28.45 41.14
C LEU A 140 -8.71 29.16 41.98
N PHE A 141 -8.02 30.19 41.48
CA PHE A 141 -7.23 31.06 42.39
C PHE A 141 -7.25 32.52 41.92
N GLY A 142 -8.19 33.29 42.45
CA GLY A 142 -8.27 34.75 42.30
C GLY A 142 -9.16 35.35 43.39
N SER A 143 -8.50 35.89 44.43
CA SER A 143 -8.95 36.67 45.61
C SER A 143 -9.96 36.06 46.56
#